data_AF-A0A970PMF0-F1
#
_entry.id   AF-A0A970PMF0-F1
#
_cell.length_a   1.000
_cell.length_b   1.000
_cell.length_c   1.000
_cell.angle_alpha   90.00
_cell.angle_beta   90.00
_cell.angle_gamma   90.00
#
_symmetry.space_group_name_H-M   'P 1'
#
loop_
_entity.id
_entity.type
_entity.pdbx_description
1 polymer ?
#
loop_
_entity_poly.entity_id
_entity_poly.type
_entity_poly.pdbx_seq_one_letter_code
_entity_poly.pdbx_strand_id
1 'polypeptide(L)'
;MYRRLMITLTLLFLVLIFPALADQHNFEAFHASLTLPDGVYETVLTPRNLASHEAFIQTQGGTVAAWEADFLARGIWLQAYDQDADRVLVVSALKDVDGQRFFDINEHPSSVRADYRKSHGRDGAWSVLGYNYDSISWKNFSSGRFLQLRYSYRQGGELVCRGFQRRTIRNGYTITVDLQVFGRNLTSADNTALNKVFDTFGFTQLLPVPELPITLAETATAPVETYKRTFTMKGETKPNAKLNAVVMSFTDTQGQVFNVNADNRGRYSLPIELPREGNYLMTLTVESPGLESLSKSYSITYQEGLLPALISAPPPDLFPQDSFTLMGRTEPDVKVILSVNGVLSEKRTGRDGEFSFKMDTSIEG
;
A
#
# COMPACT_ATOMS: atom_id res chain seq x y z
N MET A 1 74.38 -15.79 4.11
CA MET A 1 73.51 -15.00 3.19
C MET A 1 72.18 -15.69 2.87
N TYR A 2 72.14 -17.01 2.67
CA TYR A 2 70.90 -17.77 2.38
C TYR A 2 69.79 -17.74 3.45
N ARG A 3 70.15 -17.64 4.74
CA ARG A 3 69.17 -17.67 5.85
C ARG A 3 68.35 -16.37 6.00
N ARG A 4 68.88 -15.23 5.54
CA ARG A 4 68.16 -13.94 5.56
C ARG A 4 67.24 -13.77 4.35
N LEU A 5 67.57 -14.42 3.23
CA LEU A 5 66.76 -14.41 1.99
C LEU A 5 65.49 -15.28 2.14
N MET A 6 65.57 -16.43 2.84
CA MET A 6 64.37 -17.24 3.10
C MET A 6 63.39 -16.53 4.05
N ILE A 7 63.86 -15.86 5.10
CA ILE A 7 62.97 -15.19 6.07
C ILE A 7 62.25 -13.99 5.44
N THR A 8 62.89 -13.28 4.50
CA THR A 8 62.22 -12.21 3.74
C THR A 8 61.22 -12.75 2.73
N LEU A 9 61.48 -13.91 2.12
CA LEU A 9 60.53 -14.55 1.20
C LEU A 9 59.30 -15.12 1.92
N THR A 10 59.46 -15.66 3.13
CA THR A 10 58.32 -16.15 3.94
C THR A 10 57.46 -15.01 4.51
N LEU A 11 58.06 -13.85 4.84
CA LEU A 11 57.29 -12.67 5.24
C LEU A 11 56.53 -12.03 4.08
N LEU A 12 57.07 -12.10 2.85
CA LEU A 12 56.40 -11.55 1.66
C LEU A 12 55.15 -12.37 1.26
N PHE A 13 55.14 -13.68 1.53
CA PHE A 13 53.99 -14.55 1.28
C PHE A 13 52.88 -14.47 2.35
N LEU A 14 53.17 -13.93 3.54
CA LEU A 14 52.19 -13.73 4.62
C LEU A 14 51.41 -12.41 4.50
N VAL A 15 51.81 -11.50 3.61
CA VAL A 15 51.15 -10.19 3.38
C VAL A 15 50.17 -10.22 2.20
N LEU A 16 50.06 -11.34 1.47
CA LEU A 16 49.13 -11.48 0.35
C LEU A 16 47.86 -12.29 0.66
N ILE A 17 47.63 -12.66 1.92
CA ILE A 17 46.33 -13.19 2.35
C ILE A 17 45.51 -12.00 2.84
N PHE A 18 45.02 -11.18 1.92
CA PHE A 18 43.81 -10.42 2.19
C PHE A 18 42.69 -11.46 2.28
N PRO A 19 42.03 -11.67 3.43
CA PRO A 19 40.72 -12.29 3.38
C PRO A 19 39.89 -11.42 2.43
N ALA A 20 39.33 -12.02 1.38
CA ALA A 20 38.25 -11.37 0.63
C ALA A 20 37.20 -11.00 1.67
N LEU A 21 37.05 -9.71 1.92
CA LEU A 21 36.09 -9.19 2.86
C LEU A 21 34.75 -9.22 2.12
N ALA A 22 33.90 -10.16 2.50
CA ALA A 22 32.52 -10.23 2.03
C ALA A 22 31.86 -8.84 2.08
N ASP A 23 31.32 -8.39 0.94
CA ASP A 23 30.85 -7.01 0.78
C ASP A 23 29.55 -6.80 1.57
N GLN A 24 29.61 -5.93 2.58
CA GLN A 24 28.46 -5.60 3.42
C GLN A 24 27.71 -4.40 2.84
N HIS A 25 26.45 -4.62 2.50
CA HIS A 25 25.55 -3.58 2.02
C HIS A 25 24.69 -3.03 3.15
N ASN A 26 24.77 -1.72 3.36
CA ASN A 26 23.98 -1.00 4.35
C ASN A 26 22.82 -0.25 3.69
N PHE A 27 21.63 -0.41 4.25
CA PHE A 27 20.40 0.22 3.81
C PHE A 27 19.92 1.22 4.88
N GLU A 28 20.48 2.42 4.83
CA GLU A 28 20.22 3.47 5.83
C GLU A 28 18.73 3.82 5.94
N ALA A 29 18.01 3.83 4.82
CA ALA A 29 16.61 4.28 4.78
C ALA A 29 15.64 3.44 5.63
N PHE A 30 15.93 2.15 5.81
CA PHE A 30 15.11 1.23 6.62
C PHE A 30 15.90 0.51 7.71
N HIS A 31 17.11 1.03 8.01
CA HIS A 31 18.01 0.56 9.06
C HIS A 31 18.28 -0.95 9.02
N ALA A 32 18.74 -1.44 7.87
CA ALA A 32 19.13 -2.84 7.72
C ALA A 32 20.49 -2.97 7.04
N SER A 33 21.08 -4.15 7.11
CA SER A 33 22.22 -4.54 6.32
C SER A 33 22.16 -6.02 5.95
N LEU A 34 22.93 -6.39 4.94
CA LEU A 34 23.20 -7.78 4.57
C LEU A 34 24.60 -7.88 3.96
N THR A 35 25.11 -9.10 3.88
CA THR A 35 26.38 -9.40 3.23
C THR A 35 26.14 -10.38 2.09
N LEU A 36 26.74 -10.10 0.94
CA LEU A 36 26.75 -11.04 -0.19
C LEU A 36 27.93 -12.02 -0.04
N PRO A 37 27.75 -13.32 -0.33
CA PRO A 37 28.85 -14.27 -0.36
C PRO A 37 29.87 -13.91 -1.45
N ASP A 38 31.15 -14.01 -1.10
CA ASP A 38 32.26 -13.75 -2.01
C ASP A 38 32.21 -14.66 -3.24
N GLY A 39 32.41 -14.06 -4.42
CA GLY A 39 32.54 -14.78 -5.68
C GLY A 39 31.26 -15.48 -6.17
N VAL A 40 30.09 -15.19 -5.59
CA VAL A 40 28.80 -15.77 -6.02
C VAL A 40 28.02 -14.82 -6.94
N TYR A 41 28.11 -13.51 -6.71
CA TYR A 41 27.37 -12.52 -7.49
C TYR A 41 28.35 -11.65 -8.27
N GLU A 42 28.37 -11.77 -9.59
CA GLU A 42 29.35 -11.08 -10.44
C GLU A 42 28.97 -9.63 -10.69
N THR A 43 27.66 -9.35 -10.76
CA THR A 43 27.14 -8.00 -10.99
C THR A 43 26.17 -7.62 -9.88
N VAL A 44 26.49 -6.54 -9.16
CA VAL A 44 25.67 -6.02 -8.07
C VAL A 44 25.25 -4.59 -8.39
N LEU A 45 23.96 -4.39 -8.59
CA LEU A 45 23.36 -3.11 -8.91
C LEU A 45 22.65 -2.53 -7.71
N THR A 46 22.77 -1.22 -7.56
CA THR A 46 22.10 -0.39 -6.56
C THR A 46 21.62 0.88 -7.25
N PRO A 47 20.67 1.63 -6.67
CA PRO A 47 20.25 2.92 -7.23
C PRO A 47 21.40 3.89 -7.53
N ARG A 48 22.55 3.75 -6.85
CA ARG A 48 23.70 4.66 -6.95
C ARG A 48 24.68 4.31 -8.06
N ASN A 49 24.62 3.09 -8.61
CA ASN A 49 25.63 2.61 -9.56
C ASN A 49 25.05 2.16 -10.91
N LEU A 50 23.75 2.40 -11.19
CA LEU A 50 23.13 2.02 -12.45
C LEU A 50 23.85 2.64 -13.65
N ALA A 51 24.17 3.94 -13.58
CA ALA A 51 24.88 4.65 -14.65
C ALA A 51 26.26 4.03 -14.96
N SER A 52 26.98 3.54 -13.95
CA SER A 52 28.29 2.90 -14.17
C SER A 52 28.18 1.48 -14.72
N HIS A 53 26.97 0.91 -14.78
CA HIS A 53 26.69 -0.44 -15.29
C HIS A 53 25.83 -0.42 -16.56
N GLU A 54 25.83 0.69 -17.31
CA GLU A 54 25.04 0.85 -18.53
C GLU A 54 25.25 -0.32 -19.52
N ALA A 55 26.50 -0.73 -19.75
CA ALA A 55 26.79 -1.82 -20.69
C ALA A 55 26.08 -3.13 -20.27
N PHE A 56 26.07 -3.46 -18.98
CA PHE A 56 25.35 -4.62 -18.47
C PHE A 56 23.83 -4.44 -18.62
N ILE A 57 23.30 -3.27 -18.30
CA ILE A 57 21.86 -2.98 -18.45
C ILE A 57 21.40 -3.13 -19.91
N GLN A 58 22.24 -2.70 -20.86
CA GLN A 58 21.98 -2.88 -22.29
C GLN A 58 22.01 -4.36 -22.71
N THR A 59 22.89 -5.20 -22.15
CA THR A 59 22.87 -6.65 -22.44
C THR A 59 21.61 -7.34 -21.91
N GLN A 60 20.99 -6.78 -20.87
CA GLN A 60 19.69 -7.21 -20.35
C GLN A 60 18.50 -6.61 -21.13
N GLY A 61 18.75 -5.87 -22.22
CA GLY A 61 17.71 -5.27 -23.06
C GLY A 61 17.05 -4.01 -22.48
N GLY A 62 17.68 -3.37 -21.49
CA GLY A 62 17.17 -2.18 -20.84
C GLY A 62 17.96 -0.90 -21.15
N THR A 63 17.53 0.19 -20.54
CA THR A 63 18.27 1.46 -20.48
C THR A 63 18.43 1.88 -19.02
N VAL A 64 19.46 2.68 -18.73
CA VAL A 64 19.70 3.20 -17.38
C VAL A 64 18.46 3.92 -16.85
N ALA A 65 17.85 4.80 -17.67
CA ALA A 65 16.66 5.55 -17.28
C ALA A 65 15.45 4.65 -16.97
N ALA A 66 15.21 3.60 -17.76
CA ALA A 66 14.13 2.66 -17.51
C ALA A 66 14.37 1.87 -16.20
N TRP A 67 15.62 1.50 -15.93
CA TRP A 67 15.99 0.77 -14.72
C TRP A 67 15.96 1.64 -13.47
N GLU A 68 16.34 2.92 -13.56
CA GLU A 68 16.16 3.89 -12.48
C GLU A 68 14.68 4.05 -12.12
N ALA A 69 13.81 4.19 -13.13
CA ALA A 69 12.37 4.29 -12.92
C ALA A 69 11.80 3.00 -12.30
N ASP A 70 12.25 1.84 -12.76
CA ASP A 70 11.84 0.54 -12.21
C ASP A 70 12.34 0.30 -10.78
N PHE A 71 13.60 0.63 -10.49
CA PHE A 71 14.15 0.55 -9.14
C PHE A 71 13.37 1.44 -8.17
N LEU A 72 13.01 2.66 -8.60
CA LEU A 72 12.19 3.55 -7.80
C LEU A 72 10.77 2.99 -7.59
N ALA A 73 10.11 2.55 -8.66
CA ALA A 73 8.74 2.06 -8.61
C ALA A 73 8.59 0.79 -7.75
N ARG A 74 9.56 -0.13 -7.83
CA ARG A 74 9.58 -1.38 -7.06
C ARG A 74 10.31 -1.25 -5.71
N GLY A 75 10.91 -0.10 -5.43
CA GLY A 75 11.67 0.17 -4.20
C GLY A 75 12.90 -0.72 -4.07
N ILE A 76 13.62 -0.99 -5.16
CA ILE A 76 14.80 -1.85 -5.19
C ILE A 76 16.02 -1.09 -4.67
N TRP A 77 16.68 -1.68 -3.69
CA TRP A 77 17.90 -1.17 -3.08
C TRP A 77 19.15 -1.93 -3.53
N LEU A 78 18.97 -3.21 -3.87
CA LEU A 78 20.04 -4.07 -4.36
C LEU A 78 19.47 -5.11 -5.31
N GLN A 79 20.15 -5.33 -6.44
CA GLN A 79 19.90 -6.43 -7.36
C GLN A 79 21.23 -7.07 -7.74
N ALA A 80 21.43 -8.31 -7.32
CA ALA A 80 22.68 -9.06 -7.51
C ALA A 80 22.45 -10.28 -8.40
N TYR A 81 23.25 -10.40 -9.45
CA TYR A 81 23.16 -11.44 -10.47
C TYR A 81 24.20 -12.52 -10.20
N ASP A 82 23.76 -13.77 -10.18
CA ASP A 82 24.60 -14.97 -10.20
C ASP A 82 24.35 -15.64 -11.54
N GLN A 83 25.29 -15.43 -12.46
CA GLN A 83 25.17 -15.84 -13.86
C GLN A 83 25.35 -17.35 -14.01
N ASP A 84 26.19 -17.97 -13.17
CA ASP A 84 26.44 -19.41 -13.16
C ASP A 84 25.18 -20.23 -12.83
N ALA A 85 24.36 -19.74 -11.90
CA ALA A 85 23.15 -20.41 -11.45
C ALA A 85 21.85 -19.86 -12.06
N ASP A 86 21.94 -18.90 -12.98
CA ASP A 86 20.81 -18.19 -13.61
C ASP A 86 19.78 -17.73 -12.57
N ARG A 87 20.26 -16.93 -11.62
CA ARG A 87 19.44 -16.40 -10.52
C ARG A 87 19.77 -14.97 -10.19
N VAL A 88 18.77 -14.28 -9.66
CA VAL A 88 18.87 -12.86 -9.28
C VAL A 88 18.37 -12.69 -7.86
N LEU A 89 19.20 -12.14 -6.99
CA LEU A 89 18.80 -11.69 -5.67
C LEU A 89 18.35 -10.23 -5.75
N VAL A 90 17.17 -9.92 -5.21
CA VAL A 90 16.60 -8.57 -5.14
C VAL A 90 16.29 -8.24 -3.68
N VAL A 91 16.70 -7.06 -3.23
CA VAL A 91 16.33 -6.50 -1.93
C VAL A 91 15.51 -5.25 -2.19
N SER A 92 14.27 -5.26 -1.75
CA SER A 92 13.34 -4.15 -1.93
C SER A 92 12.75 -3.68 -0.60
N ALA A 93 12.52 -2.38 -0.46
CA ALA A 93 11.83 -1.78 0.68
C ALA A 93 10.94 -0.63 0.20
N LEU A 94 9.63 -0.72 0.50
CA LEU A 94 8.62 0.25 0.08
C LEU A 94 7.84 0.80 1.28
N LYS A 95 7.60 2.12 1.28
CA LYS A 95 6.65 2.78 2.21
C LYS A 95 5.22 2.69 1.67
N ASP A 96 4.78 1.49 1.35
CA ASP A 96 3.44 1.23 0.83
C ASP A 96 2.38 1.31 1.94
N VAL A 97 1.12 1.08 1.57
CA VAL A 97 -0.02 1.14 2.49
C VAL A 97 0.18 0.19 3.68
N ASP A 98 0.72 -1.01 3.45
CA ASP A 98 0.98 -1.97 4.52
C ASP A 98 2.16 -1.55 5.40
N GLY A 99 3.25 -1.05 4.80
CA GLY A 99 4.40 -0.49 5.50
C GLY A 99 3.99 0.60 6.47
N GLN A 100 3.15 1.54 6.02
CA GLN A 100 2.62 2.62 6.84
C GLN A 100 1.59 2.13 7.85
N ARG A 101 0.67 1.26 7.45
CA ARG A 101 -0.41 0.75 8.30
C ARG A 101 0.09 -0.07 9.48
N PHE A 102 1.07 -0.93 9.25
CA PHE A 102 1.54 -1.83 10.30
C PHE A 102 2.76 -1.27 11.02
N PHE A 103 3.62 -0.54 10.31
CA PHE A 103 4.93 -0.03 10.73
C PHE A 103 5.93 -1.10 11.18
N ASP A 104 5.51 -1.98 12.10
CA ASP A 104 6.22 -3.15 12.55
C ASP A 104 5.27 -4.33 12.78
N ILE A 105 5.22 -5.29 11.85
CA ILE A 105 4.34 -6.47 11.92
C ILE A 105 4.69 -7.43 13.07
N ASN A 106 5.85 -7.27 13.71
CA ASN A 106 6.30 -8.13 14.80
C ASN A 106 5.66 -7.74 16.12
N GLU A 107 5.34 -6.46 16.30
CA GLU A 107 4.69 -5.90 17.49
C GLU A 107 3.17 -6.15 17.52
N HIS A 108 2.58 -6.53 16.37
CA HIS A 108 1.15 -6.82 16.28
C HIS A 108 0.76 -8.18 16.91
N PRO A 109 -0.53 -8.44 17.19
CA PRO A 109 -0.97 -9.75 17.65
C PRO A 109 -0.95 -10.81 16.53
N SER A 110 -1.09 -12.09 16.92
CA SER A 110 -1.08 -13.22 15.98
C SER A 110 -2.22 -13.18 14.96
N SER A 111 -3.38 -12.61 15.31
CA SER A 111 -4.53 -12.44 14.41
C SER A 111 -4.20 -11.52 13.23
N VAL A 112 -3.62 -10.35 13.50
CA VAL A 112 -3.18 -9.39 12.47
C VAL A 112 -2.15 -10.03 11.54
N ARG A 113 -1.18 -10.76 12.10
CA ARG A 113 -0.21 -11.53 11.30
C ARG A 113 -0.87 -12.63 10.46
N ALA A 114 -1.90 -13.28 10.98
CA ALA A 114 -2.62 -14.30 10.24
C ALA A 114 -3.38 -13.69 9.06
N ASP A 115 -3.95 -12.50 9.21
CA ASP A 115 -4.65 -11.80 8.14
C ASP A 115 -3.69 -11.25 7.09
N TYR A 116 -2.54 -10.69 7.50
CA TYR A 116 -1.46 -10.35 6.57
C TYR A 116 -0.95 -11.57 5.79
N ARG A 117 -0.88 -12.75 6.43
CA ARG A 117 -0.55 -13.99 5.74
C ARG A 117 -1.61 -14.36 4.69
N LYS A 118 -2.90 -14.22 5.03
CA LYS A 118 -4.01 -14.53 4.12
C LYS A 118 -4.04 -13.61 2.90
N SER A 119 -3.61 -12.36 3.03
CA SER A 119 -3.54 -11.43 1.89
C SER A 119 -2.54 -11.87 0.81
N HIS A 120 -1.62 -12.79 1.14
CA HIS A 120 -0.69 -13.43 0.20
C HIS A 120 -1.22 -14.77 -0.34
N GLY A 121 -2.43 -15.19 0.06
CA GLY A 121 -3.09 -16.40 -0.44
C GLY A 121 -3.62 -16.25 -1.86
N ARG A 122 -4.24 -17.32 -2.37
CA ARG A 122 -4.75 -17.42 -3.75
C ARG A 122 -5.70 -16.29 -4.15
N ASP A 123 -6.59 -15.90 -3.23
CA ASP A 123 -7.58 -14.83 -3.43
C ASP A 123 -7.14 -13.49 -2.83
N GLY A 124 -5.85 -13.38 -2.51
CA GLY A 124 -5.26 -12.20 -1.88
C GLY A 124 -4.86 -11.12 -2.89
N ALA A 125 -4.55 -9.92 -2.39
CA ALA A 125 -4.22 -8.76 -3.21
C ALA A 125 -3.05 -8.99 -4.19
N TRP A 126 -2.12 -9.89 -3.84
CA TRP A 126 -0.96 -10.19 -4.67
C TRP A 126 -1.27 -11.03 -5.92
N SER A 127 -2.38 -11.78 -5.94
CA SER A 127 -2.76 -12.54 -7.13
C SER A 127 -3.20 -11.65 -8.29
N VAL A 128 -3.81 -10.50 -7.98
CA VAL A 128 -4.14 -9.45 -8.95
C VAL A 128 -2.88 -8.88 -9.60
N LEU A 129 -1.77 -8.80 -8.84
CA LEU A 129 -0.47 -8.35 -9.34
C LEU A 129 0.27 -9.42 -10.13
N GLY A 130 -0.28 -10.63 -10.28
CA GLY A 130 0.34 -11.73 -11.02
C GLY A 130 1.17 -12.70 -10.18
N TYR A 131 1.22 -12.53 -8.86
CA TYR A 131 1.90 -13.48 -7.97
C TYR A 131 0.98 -14.64 -7.61
N ASN A 132 1.49 -15.86 -7.78
CA ASN A 132 0.87 -17.05 -7.21
C ASN A 132 1.82 -17.66 -6.19
N TYR A 133 1.42 -17.59 -4.91
CA TYR A 133 2.15 -18.15 -3.79
C TYR A 133 1.61 -19.54 -3.43
N ASP A 134 2.48 -20.54 -3.49
CA ASP A 134 2.14 -21.93 -3.20
C ASP A 134 2.72 -22.45 -1.87
N SER A 135 3.57 -21.64 -1.22
CA SER A 135 4.00 -21.84 0.16
C SER A 135 4.08 -20.50 0.88
N ILE A 136 3.39 -20.39 2.03
CA ILE A 136 3.27 -19.16 2.80
C ILE A 136 3.35 -19.50 4.29
N SER A 137 4.46 -19.18 4.94
CA SER A 137 4.62 -19.48 6.37
C SER A 137 5.41 -18.43 7.13
N TRP A 138 4.96 -18.09 8.33
CA TRP A 138 5.74 -17.26 9.25
C TRP A 138 6.87 -18.08 9.84
N LYS A 139 8.08 -17.51 9.88
CA LYS A 139 9.25 -18.06 10.57
C LYS A 139 9.92 -16.98 11.41
N ASN A 140 10.51 -17.42 12.52
CA ASN A 140 11.33 -16.57 13.37
C ASN A 140 12.79 -16.74 12.96
N PHE A 141 13.49 -15.62 12.83
CA PHE A 141 14.92 -15.51 12.60
C PHE A 141 15.52 -14.61 13.67
N SER A 142 16.85 -14.50 13.72
CA SER A 142 17.55 -13.54 14.57
C SER A 142 17.14 -12.09 14.29
N SER A 143 16.86 -11.76 13.04
CA SER A 143 16.35 -10.45 12.57
C SER A 143 14.84 -10.26 12.79
N GLY A 144 14.18 -11.18 13.48
CA GLY A 144 12.75 -11.14 13.77
C GLY A 144 11.94 -12.08 12.88
N ARG A 145 10.64 -11.81 12.80
CA ARG A 145 9.68 -12.65 12.10
C ARG A 145 9.52 -12.22 10.64
N PHE A 146 9.69 -13.19 9.75
CA PHE A 146 9.54 -13.02 8.31
C PHE A 146 8.59 -14.05 7.75
N LEU A 147 7.83 -13.62 6.76
CA LEU A 147 7.01 -14.48 5.93
C LEU A 147 7.91 -15.12 4.87
N GLN A 148 8.05 -16.43 4.96
CA GLN A 148 8.67 -17.24 3.92
C GLN A 148 7.63 -17.53 2.84
N LEU A 149 7.99 -17.18 1.61
CA LEU A 149 7.14 -17.32 0.44
C LEU A 149 7.87 -18.14 -0.62
N ARG A 150 7.14 -19.02 -1.31
CA ARG A 150 7.51 -19.59 -2.62
C ARG A 150 6.48 -19.15 -3.63
N TYR A 151 6.92 -18.68 -4.80
CA TYR A 151 6.01 -18.10 -5.78
C TYR A 151 6.37 -18.41 -7.23
N SER A 152 5.37 -18.22 -8.08
CA SER A 152 5.52 -17.98 -9.51
C SER A 152 4.91 -16.61 -9.84
N TYR A 153 5.58 -15.83 -10.67
CA TYR A 153 5.13 -14.52 -11.10
C TYR A 153 4.79 -14.55 -12.59
N ARG A 154 3.60 -14.06 -12.92
CA ARG A 154 3.09 -14.00 -14.29
C ARG A 154 2.71 -12.58 -14.68
N GLN A 155 3.04 -12.18 -15.88
CA GLN A 155 2.65 -10.91 -16.47
C GLN A 155 2.04 -11.18 -17.85
N GLY A 156 0.85 -10.63 -18.12
CA GLY A 156 0.13 -10.92 -19.37
C GLY A 156 -0.22 -12.41 -19.57
N GLY A 157 -0.30 -13.18 -18.48
CA GLY A 157 -0.52 -14.64 -18.52
C GLY A 157 0.76 -15.47 -18.74
N GLU A 158 1.86 -14.85 -19.16
CA GLU A 158 3.14 -15.51 -19.34
C GLU A 158 3.91 -15.63 -18.03
N LEU A 159 4.63 -16.73 -17.87
CA LEU A 159 5.49 -16.91 -16.70
C LEU A 159 6.77 -16.11 -16.89
N VAL A 160 6.98 -15.15 -16.00
CA VAL A 160 8.18 -14.30 -16.00
C VAL A 160 9.28 -14.95 -15.15
N CYS A 161 8.99 -15.25 -13.89
CA CYS A 161 9.96 -15.87 -12.99
C CYS A 161 9.31 -16.72 -11.89
N ARG A 162 10.15 -17.46 -11.17
CA ARG A 162 9.80 -18.11 -9.91
C ARG A 162 10.78 -17.68 -8.84
N GLY A 163 10.37 -17.72 -7.58
CA GLY A 163 11.31 -17.34 -6.53
C GLY A 163 10.94 -17.78 -5.12
N PHE A 164 11.88 -17.49 -4.23
CA PHE A 164 11.71 -17.56 -2.79
C PHE A 164 11.84 -16.16 -2.20
N GLN A 165 10.91 -15.77 -1.32
CA GLN A 165 10.98 -14.48 -0.64
C GLN A 165 11.08 -14.66 0.88
N ARG A 166 11.71 -13.68 1.51
CA ARG A 166 11.65 -13.38 2.94
C ARG A 166 11.07 -11.97 3.06
N ARG A 167 9.81 -11.87 3.49
CA ARG A 167 9.09 -10.60 3.58
C ARG A 167 8.73 -10.25 5.01
N THR A 168 8.91 -9.00 5.40
CA THR A 168 8.44 -8.47 6.69
C THR A 168 8.01 -7.02 6.55
N ILE A 169 7.42 -6.47 7.61
CA ILE A 169 7.19 -5.03 7.74
C ILE A 169 7.89 -4.56 9.00
N ARG A 170 8.83 -3.63 8.83
CA ARG A 170 9.64 -3.04 9.91
C ARG A 170 9.96 -1.60 9.57
N ASN A 171 10.05 -0.75 10.58
CA ASN A 171 10.41 0.67 10.44
C ASN A 171 9.55 1.45 9.42
N GLY A 172 8.30 1.05 9.19
CA GLY A 172 7.43 1.69 8.19
C GLY A 172 7.58 1.19 6.75
N TYR A 173 8.36 0.14 6.51
CA TYR A 173 8.61 -0.41 5.17
C TYR A 173 8.15 -1.85 5.05
N THR A 174 7.52 -2.18 3.93
CA THR A 174 7.43 -3.56 3.44
C THR A 174 8.77 -3.93 2.82
N ILE A 175 9.50 -4.82 3.50
CA ILE A 175 10.85 -5.23 3.13
C ILE A 175 10.81 -6.66 2.60
N THR A 176 11.42 -6.89 1.44
CA THR A 176 11.52 -8.21 0.81
C THR A 176 12.96 -8.50 0.39
N VAL A 177 13.49 -9.65 0.82
CA VAL A 177 14.67 -10.28 0.22
C VAL A 177 14.16 -11.42 -0.66
N ASP A 178 14.36 -11.30 -1.96
CA ASP A 178 13.79 -12.15 -3.00
C ASP A 178 14.90 -12.79 -3.82
N LEU A 179 14.84 -14.10 -4.02
CA LEU A 179 15.71 -14.81 -4.95
C LEU A 179 14.86 -15.38 -6.09
N GLN A 180 15.16 -14.92 -7.29
CA GLN A 180 14.40 -15.17 -8.51
C GLN A 180 15.20 -16.06 -9.46
N VAL A 181 14.51 -16.95 -10.17
CA VAL A 181 15.07 -17.79 -11.23
C VAL A 181 14.20 -17.67 -12.48
N PHE A 182 14.83 -17.75 -13.65
CA PHE A 182 14.20 -17.55 -14.95
C PHE A 182 14.27 -18.83 -15.78
N GLY A 183 13.27 -19.08 -16.64
CA GLY A 183 13.25 -20.24 -17.55
C GLY A 183 13.20 -21.65 -16.92
N ARG A 184 13.38 -21.79 -15.60
CA ARG A 184 13.48 -23.08 -14.89
C ARG A 184 12.60 -23.17 -13.63
N ASN A 185 12.53 -24.38 -13.08
CA ASN A 185 11.89 -24.62 -11.78
C ASN A 185 12.85 -24.32 -10.62
N LEU A 186 12.27 -23.99 -9.47
CA LEU A 186 13.02 -23.79 -8.23
C LEU A 186 13.57 -25.12 -7.71
N THR A 187 14.75 -25.05 -7.13
CA THR A 187 15.44 -26.18 -6.51
C THR A 187 15.74 -25.89 -5.03
N SER A 188 16.13 -26.93 -4.28
CA SER A 188 16.61 -26.75 -2.91
C SER A 188 17.89 -25.91 -2.84
N ALA A 189 18.72 -25.92 -3.88
CA ALA A 189 19.94 -25.11 -3.95
C ALA A 189 19.62 -23.61 -3.98
N ASP A 190 18.53 -23.22 -4.67
CA ASP A 190 18.08 -21.82 -4.72
C ASP A 190 17.62 -21.33 -3.34
N ASN A 191 16.87 -22.15 -2.60
CA ASN A 191 16.48 -21.80 -1.23
C ASN A 191 17.68 -21.74 -0.28
N THR A 192 18.66 -22.64 -0.45
CA THR A 192 19.91 -22.60 0.31
C THR A 192 20.71 -21.32 0.01
N ALA A 193 20.77 -20.89 -1.24
CA ALA A 193 21.44 -19.66 -1.63
C ALA A 193 20.76 -18.42 -1.03
N LEU A 194 19.43 -18.35 -1.05
CA LEU A 194 18.69 -17.29 -0.37
C LEU A 194 18.98 -17.28 1.12
N ASN A 195 18.97 -18.46 1.77
CA ASN A 195 19.26 -18.54 3.21
C ASN A 195 20.69 -18.08 3.53
N LYS A 196 21.69 -18.44 2.73
CA LYS A 196 23.08 -17.98 2.95
C LYS A 196 23.17 -16.45 2.99
N VAL A 197 22.48 -15.75 2.10
CA VAL A 197 22.42 -14.29 2.14
C VAL A 197 21.58 -13.82 3.33
N PHE A 198 20.39 -14.39 3.49
CA PHE A 198 19.42 -13.94 4.48
C PHE A 198 19.86 -14.16 5.94
N ASP A 199 20.70 -15.16 6.21
CA ASP A 199 21.27 -15.41 7.54
C ASP A 199 22.21 -14.26 7.98
N THR A 200 22.68 -13.45 7.03
CA THR A 200 23.44 -12.21 7.30
C THR A 200 22.56 -10.97 7.39
N PHE A 201 21.28 -11.07 7.03
CA PHE A 201 20.36 -9.93 7.05
C PHE A 201 20.03 -9.56 8.50
N GLY A 202 20.27 -8.29 8.84
CA GLY A 202 20.00 -7.76 10.18
C GLY A 202 19.46 -6.33 10.15
N PHE A 203 18.62 -5.99 11.14
CA PHE A 203 18.25 -4.60 11.39
C PHE A 203 19.32 -3.94 12.26
N THR A 204 19.87 -2.83 11.80
CA THR A 204 20.85 -2.03 12.55
C THR A 204 20.18 -1.15 13.61
N GLN A 205 18.92 -0.79 13.40
CA GLN A 205 18.10 -0.04 14.35
C GLN A 205 16.62 -0.39 14.16
N LEU A 206 15.89 -0.51 15.28
CA LEU A 206 14.44 -0.58 15.29
C LEU A 206 13.89 0.75 15.76
N LEU A 207 13.05 1.37 14.93
CA LEU A 207 12.35 2.59 15.27
C LEU A 207 11.16 2.26 16.19
N PRO A 208 10.86 3.10 17.18
CA PRO A 208 9.64 2.93 17.97
C PRO A 208 8.42 3.01 17.05
N VAL A 209 7.43 2.14 17.27
CA VAL A 209 6.17 2.18 16.53
C VAL A 209 5.50 3.54 16.81
N PRO A 210 5.25 4.38 15.79
CA PRO A 210 4.53 5.63 15.99
C PRO A 210 3.09 5.33 16.42
N GLU A 211 2.41 6.29 17.01
CA GLU A 211 0.96 6.17 17.16
C GLU A 211 0.35 6.11 15.76
N LEU A 212 -0.14 4.93 15.37
CA LEU A 212 -0.73 4.74 14.05
C LEU A 212 -2.15 5.29 14.05
N PRO A 213 -2.59 5.98 12.98
CA PRO A 213 -3.94 6.50 12.89
C PRO A 213 -4.94 5.34 12.89
N ILE A 214 -6.01 5.49 13.67
CA ILE A 214 -7.14 4.56 13.61
C ILE A 214 -7.79 4.57 12.21
N THR A 215 -8.10 3.38 11.68
CA THR A 215 -8.76 3.26 10.38
C THR A 215 -10.26 3.49 10.48
N LEU A 216 -10.85 4.16 9.49
CA LEU A 216 -12.29 4.38 9.36
C LEU A 216 -12.72 4.15 7.90
N ALA A 217 -13.63 3.22 7.68
CA ALA A 217 -14.26 2.96 6.39
C ALA A 217 -15.77 3.21 6.50
N GLU A 218 -16.30 4.16 5.74
CA GLU A 218 -17.71 4.54 5.78
C GLU A 218 -18.50 3.83 4.68
N THR A 219 -19.52 3.08 5.04
CA THR A 219 -20.46 2.44 4.09
C THR A 219 -21.73 3.27 3.90
N ALA A 220 -22.04 4.15 4.86
CA ALA A 220 -23.00 5.24 4.72
C ALA A 220 -22.45 6.46 5.45
N THR A 221 -22.25 7.56 4.72
CA THR A 221 -21.63 8.80 5.23
C THR A 221 -22.68 9.89 5.49
N ALA A 222 -22.24 11.04 5.99
CA ALA A 222 -23.10 12.20 6.19
C ALA A 222 -23.60 12.75 4.84
N PRO A 223 -24.89 13.09 4.70
CA PRO A 223 -25.38 13.70 3.47
C PRO A 223 -24.85 15.13 3.32
N VAL A 224 -24.56 15.55 2.10
CA VAL A 224 -24.28 16.97 1.80
C VAL A 224 -25.57 17.79 1.89
N GLU A 225 -26.68 17.22 1.41
CA GLU A 225 -28.01 17.81 1.47
C GLU A 225 -29.04 16.75 1.88
N THR A 226 -30.00 17.12 2.73
CA THR A 226 -31.06 16.20 3.18
C THR A 226 -32.37 16.94 3.41
N TYR A 227 -33.48 16.24 3.16
CA TYR A 227 -34.82 16.64 3.60
C TYR A 227 -35.29 15.90 4.85
N LYS A 228 -34.51 14.89 5.26
CA LYS A 228 -34.77 14.13 6.48
C LYS A 228 -34.00 14.78 7.60
N ARG A 229 -34.74 15.06 8.68
CA ARG A 229 -34.20 15.48 9.97
C ARG A 229 -33.17 14.51 10.53
N THR A 230 -33.29 13.22 10.22
CA THR A 230 -32.41 12.17 10.73
C THR A 230 -31.68 11.45 9.60
N PHE A 231 -30.45 11.06 9.88
CA PHE A 231 -29.67 10.15 9.06
C PHE A 231 -28.85 9.21 9.94
N THR A 232 -28.27 8.17 9.36
CA THR A 232 -27.44 7.22 10.10
C THR A 232 -26.17 6.95 9.34
N MET A 233 -25.03 7.28 9.96
CA MET A 233 -23.73 6.90 9.44
C MET A 233 -23.43 5.45 9.82
N LYS A 234 -22.87 4.69 8.88
CA LYS A 234 -22.49 3.28 9.08
C LYS A 234 -21.12 3.03 8.49
N GLY A 235 -20.42 2.04 9.04
CA GLY A 235 -19.11 1.69 8.56
C GLY A 235 -18.37 0.73 9.47
N GLU A 236 -17.06 0.64 9.24
CA GLU A 236 -16.14 -0.22 9.95
C GLU A 236 -14.93 0.59 10.45
N THR A 237 -14.50 0.29 11.67
CA THR A 237 -13.30 0.83 12.30
C THR A 237 -12.70 -0.24 13.23
N LYS A 238 -11.77 0.13 14.11
CA LYS A 238 -11.22 -0.81 15.10
C LYS A 238 -12.34 -1.28 16.04
N PRO A 239 -12.40 -2.58 16.39
CA PRO A 239 -13.33 -3.09 17.38
C PRO A 239 -13.31 -2.29 18.68
N ASN A 240 -14.49 -1.96 19.20
CA ASN A 240 -14.68 -1.15 20.41
C ASN A 240 -14.14 0.29 20.34
N ALA A 241 -13.77 0.79 19.16
CA ALA A 241 -13.42 2.20 19.00
C ALA A 241 -14.62 3.08 19.34
N LYS A 242 -14.35 4.24 19.94
CA LYS A 242 -15.35 5.26 20.25
C LYS A 242 -15.47 6.22 19.08
N LEU A 243 -16.70 6.45 18.64
CA LEU A 243 -17.04 7.46 17.64
C LEU A 243 -17.78 8.59 18.34
N ASN A 244 -17.37 9.83 18.06
CA ASN A 244 -17.97 11.05 18.61
C ASN A 244 -18.18 12.05 17.47
N ALA A 245 -19.44 12.35 17.14
CA ALA A 245 -19.81 13.38 16.18
C ALA A 245 -20.33 14.61 16.91
N VAL A 246 -19.72 15.76 16.62
CA VAL A 246 -20.17 17.08 17.08
C VAL A 246 -20.79 17.81 15.91
N VAL A 247 -22.08 18.13 15.99
CA VAL A 247 -22.85 18.83 14.96
C VAL A 247 -23.08 20.27 15.42
N MET A 248 -22.58 21.25 14.67
CA MET A 248 -22.75 22.68 14.95
C MET A 248 -23.54 23.34 13.83
N SER A 249 -24.58 24.09 14.19
CA SER A 249 -25.27 24.98 13.25
C SER A 249 -24.47 26.27 13.08
N PHE A 250 -24.49 26.89 11.90
CA PHE A 250 -23.93 28.24 11.71
C PHE A 250 -24.68 29.32 12.49
N THR A 251 -25.89 29.03 12.96
CA THR A 251 -26.77 29.98 13.67
C THR A 251 -26.94 29.68 15.15
N ASP A 252 -26.35 28.59 15.66
CA ASP A 252 -26.47 28.17 17.05
C ASP A 252 -25.09 27.92 17.65
N THR A 253 -24.86 28.42 18.87
CA THR A 253 -23.57 28.27 19.56
C THR A 253 -23.48 26.99 20.38
N GLN A 254 -24.59 26.26 20.56
CA GLN A 254 -24.59 24.96 21.23
C GLN A 254 -24.54 23.81 20.22
N GLY A 255 -23.36 23.19 20.09
CA GLY A 255 -23.19 21.98 19.30
C GLY A 255 -23.88 20.76 19.94
N GLN A 256 -24.45 19.89 19.11
CA GLN A 256 -24.99 18.61 19.54
C GLN A 256 -23.94 17.51 19.44
N VAL A 257 -23.93 16.60 20.41
CA VAL A 257 -22.94 15.51 20.48
C VAL A 257 -23.64 14.16 20.35
N PHE A 258 -23.19 13.35 19.40
CA PHE A 258 -23.66 11.99 19.17
C PHE A 258 -22.49 11.03 19.35
N ASN A 259 -22.69 9.92 20.05
CA ASN A 259 -21.63 8.94 20.26
C ASN A 259 -22.12 7.50 20.13
N VAL A 260 -21.22 6.63 19.69
CA VAL A 260 -21.41 5.18 19.64
C VAL A 260 -20.06 4.50 19.77
N ASN A 261 -20.04 3.25 20.23
CA ASN A 261 -18.87 2.40 20.12
C ASN A 261 -19.06 1.40 18.97
N ALA A 262 -18.00 1.15 18.22
CA ALA A 262 -17.99 0.05 17.27
C ALA A 262 -18.13 -1.30 17.99
N ASP A 263 -18.80 -2.26 17.37
CA ASP A 263 -18.98 -3.60 17.94
C ASP A 263 -17.64 -4.38 18.02
N ASN A 264 -17.70 -5.60 18.54
CA ASN A 264 -16.53 -6.48 18.62
C ASN A 264 -15.95 -6.91 17.27
N ARG A 265 -16.62 -6.61 16.16
CA ARG A 265 -16.17 -6.81 14.77
C ARG A 265 -15.78 -5.49 14.11
N GLY A 266 -15.83 -4.37 14.84
CA GLY A 266 -15.48 -3.05 14.31
C GLY A 266 -16.60 -2.32 13.58
N ARG A 267 -17.82 -2.87 13.52
CA ARG A 267 -18.95 -2.25 12.81
C ARG A 267 -19.64 -1.23 13.70
N TYR A 268 -20.00 -0.07 13.14
CA TYR A 268 -20.74 0.97 13.86
C TYR A 268 -22.00 1.40 13.10
N SER A 269 -22.95 1.97 13.86
CA SER A 269 -24.15 2.61 13.36
C SER A 269 -24.42 3.84 14.23
N LEU A 270 -24.13 5.03 13.71
CA LEU A 270 -24.23 6.30 14.42
C LEU A 270 -25.44 7.09 13.90
N PRO A 271 -26.57 7.09 14.63
CA PRO A 271 -27.72 7.93 14.27
C PRO A 271 -27.43 9.39 14.62
N ILE A 272 -27.74 10.28 13.67
CA ILE A 272 -27.64 11.73 13.83
C ILE A 272 -29.04 12.32 13.62
N GLU A 273 -29.40 13.27 14.48
CA GLU A 273 -30.61 14.08 14.34
C GLU A 273 -30.21 15.55 14.21
N LEU A 274 -30.71 16.22 13.18
CA LEU A 274 -30.52 17.65 12.98
C LEU A 274 -31.67 18.41 13.69
N PRO A 275 -31.39 19.42 14.52
CA PRO A 275 -32.40 20.02 15.38
C PRO A 275 -33.48 20.79 14.61
N ARG A 276 -33.10 21.43 13.49
CA ARG A 276 -33.96 22.29 12.66
C ARG A 276 -33.37 22.46 11.26
N GLU A 277 -34.13 23.02 10.32
CA GLU A 277 -33.57 23.41 9.02
C GLU A 277 -32.37 24.36 9.18
N GLY A 278 -31.37 24.22 8.33
CA GLY A 278 -30.18 25.04 8.33
C GLY A 278 -28.93 24.34 7.80
N ASN A 279 -27.82 25.07 7.85
CA ASN A 279 -26.50 24.57 7.49
C ASN A 279 -25.75 24.14 8.74
N TYR A 280 -25.06 23.01 8.65
CA TYR A 280 -24.32 22.39 9.74
C TYR A 280 -22.90 22.04 9.33
N LEU A 281 -21.96 22.21 10.27
CA LEU A 281 -20.65 21.58 10.24
C LEU A 281 -20.65 20.45 11.27
N MET A 282 -20.41 19.22 10.81
CA MET A 282 -20.26 18.06 11.68
C MET A 282 -18.81 17.60 11.69
N THR A 283 -18.22 17.44 12.88
CA THR A 283 -16.89 16.84 13.06
C THR A 283 -17.05 15.47 13.71
N LEU A 284 -16.64 14.41 13.02
CA LEU A 284 -16.56 13.03 13.52
C LEU A 284 -15.13 12.73 13.98
N THR A 285 -14.96 12.41 15.26
CA THR A 285 -13.72 11.91 15.84
C THR A 285 -13.86 10.43 16.16
N VAL A 286 -12.85 9.63 15.81
CA VAL A 286 -12.74 8.21 16.11
C VAL A 286 -11.52 7.97 16.98
N GLU A 287 -11.71 7.29 18.10
CA GLU A 287 -10.69 7.09 19.13
C GLU A 287 -10.60 5.62 19.53
N SER A 288 -9.37 5.14 19.74
CA SER A 288 -9.10 3.88 20.42
C SER A 288 -7.84 4.05 21.27
N PRO A 289 -7.78 3.45 22.47
CA PRO A 289 -6.55 3.45 23.27
C PRO A 289 -5.35 2.94 22.47
N GLY A 290 -4.24 3.66 22.57
CA GLY A 290 -2.97 3.34 21.92
C GLY A 290 -2.92 3.55 20.40
N LEU A 291 -3.87 4.31 19.84
CA LEU A 291 -3.85 4.76 18.44
C LEU A 291 -4.05 6.27 18.38
N GLU A 292 -3.51 6.89 17.34
CA GLU A 292 -3.79 8.28 17.03
C GLU A 292 -5.27 8.42 16.59
N SER A 293 -5.96 9.41 17.15
CA SER A 293 -7.36 9.69 16.83
C SER A 293 -7.53 10.19 15.40
N LEU A 294 -8.57 9.72 14.71
CA LEU A 294 -8.92 10.22 13.37
C LEU A 294 -10.06 11.24 13.48
N SER A 295 -9.98 12.35 12.75
CA SER A 295 -11.04 13.36 12.69
C SER A 295 -11.43 13.66 11.23
N LYS A 296 -12.74 13.74 10.95
CA LYS A 296 -13.32 14.11 9.65
C LYS A 296 -14.40 15.16 9.82
N SER A 297 -14.49 16.10 8.89
CA SER A 297 -15.50 17.15 8.88
C SER A 297 -16.44 17.02 7.69
N TYR A 298 -17.73 17.27 7.91
CA TYR A 298 -18.80 17.21 6.90
C TYR A 298 -19.62 18.49 6.95
N SER A 299 -19.96 19.04 5.79
CA SER A 299 -20.93 20.13 5.67
C SER A 299 -22.27 19.56 5.24
N ILE A 300 -23.35 19.95 5.92
CA ILE A 300 -24.70 19.39 5.73
C ILE A 300 -25.71 20.53 5.62
N THR A 301 -26.52 20.51 4.57
CA THR A 301 -27.69 21.38 4.43
C THR A 301 -28.96 20.58 4.70
N TYR A 302 -29.74 20.98 5.69
CA TYR A 302 -31.05 20.41 5.98
C TYR A 302 -32.16 21.41 5.70
N GLN A 303 -33.10 21.00 4.85
CA GLN A 303 -34.31 21.77 4.56
C GLN A 303 -35.47 20.79 4.32
N GLU A 304 -36.55 20.93 5.06
CA GLU A 304 -37.78 20.17 4.86
C GLU A 304 -38.38 20.51 3.48
N GLY A 305 -38.81 19.48 2.76
CA GLY A 305 -39.30 19.65 1.39
C GLY A 305 -38.21 19.87 0.34
N LEU A 306 -36.92 19.84 0.71
CA LEU A 306 -35.84 19.71 -0.26
C LEU A 306 -36.00 18.38 -1.03
N LEU A 307 -35.79 18.40 -2.33
CA LEU A 307 -35.74 17.19 -3.14
C LEU A 307 -34.27 16.96 -3.52
N PRO A 308 -33.47 16.33 -2.65
CA PRO A 308 -32.05 16.17 -2.89
C PRO A 308 -31.86 15.29 -4.13
N ALA A 309 -30.99 15.74 -5.01
CA ALA A 309 -30.55 14.98 -6.18
C ALA A 309 -29.15 14.45 -5.91
N LEU A 310 -29.04 13.14 -5.66
CA LEU A 310 -27.76 12.47 -5.49
C LEU A 310 -27.19 12.11 -6.86
N ILE A 311 -26.10 12.76 -7.26
CA ILE A 311 -25.37 12.42 -8.48
C ILE A 311 -24.56 11.15 -8.25
N SER A 312 -24.66 10.17 -9.15
CA SER A 312 -23.98 8.86 -9.02
C SER A 312 -22.46 8.95 -9.21
N ALA A 313 -22.00 9.89 -10.04
CA ALA A 313 -20.59 10.21 -10.23
C ALA A 313 -20.44 11.67 -10.66
N PRO A 314 -19.49 12.43 -10.10
CA PRO A 314 -19.25 13.80 -10.57
C PRO A 314 -18.81 13.79 -12.04
N PRO A 315 -19.08 14.87 -12.81
CA PRO A 315 -18.51 15.03 -14.13
C PRO A 315 -16.97 14.94 -14.10
N PRO A 316 -16.32 14.33 -15.10
CA PRO A 316 -14.87 14.31 -15.20
C PRO A 316 -14.31 15.70 -15.55
N ASP A 317 -13.04 15.95 -15.21
CA ASP A 317 -12.36 17.22 -15.52
C ASP A 317 -12.14 17.42 -17.04
N LEU A 318 -12.09 16.32 -17.80
CA LEU A 318 -11.98 16.32 -19.25
C LEU A 318 -13.04 15.38 -19.82
N PHE A 319 -13.73 15.80 -20.87
CA PHE A 319 -14.73 14.98 -21.57
C PHE A 319 -14.07 14.29 -22.78
N PRO A 320 -13.71 12.99 -22.70
CA PRO A 320 -13.00 12.30 -23.79
C PRO A 320 -13.90 11.97 -24.99
N GLN A 321 -15.18 12.33 -24.93
CA GLN A 321 -16.19 12.06 -25.94
C GLN A 321 -17.10 13.28 -26.09
N ASP A 322 -17.73 13.40 -27.26
CA ASP A 322 -18.68 14.46 -27.60
C ASP A 322 -20.02 14.37 -26.84
N SER A 323 -20.18 13.40 -25.94
CA SER A 323 -21.34 13.35 -25.06
C SER A 323 -21.02 12.79 -23.69
N PHE A 324 -21.68 13.36 -22.68
CA PHE A 324 -21.61 12.89 -21.29
C PHE A 324 -23.01 12.63 -20.74
N THR A 325 -23.16 11.58 -19.93
CA THR A 325 -24.44 11.28 -19.27
C THR A 325 -24.32 11.48 -17.77
N LEU A 326 -24.97 12.52 -17.25
CA LEU A 326 -25.11 12.73 -15.82
C LEU A 326 -26.25 11.85 -15.31
N MET A 327 -25.94 11.01 -14.32
CA MET A 327 -26.90 10.13 -13.69
C MET A 327 -27.04 10.48 -12.22
N GLY A 328 -28.23 10.31 -11.69
CA GLY A 328 -28.48 10.47 -10.27
C GLY A 328 -29.79 9.87 -9.83
N ARG A 329 -30.07 10.04 -8.54
CA ARG A 329 -31.28 9.58 -7.89
C ARG A 329 -31.89 10.68 -7.03
N THR A 330 -33.21 10.76 -7.03
CA THR A 330 -34.00 11.62 -6.14
C THR A 330 -35.31 10.90 -5.80
N GLU A 331 -36.30 11.60 -5.26
CA GLU A 331 -37.62 11.03 -4.96
C GLU A 331 -38.36 10.59 -6.25
N PRO A 332 -39.24 9.58 -6.19
CA PRO A 332 -40.11 9.23 -7.30
C PRO A 332 -41.09 10.35 -7.70
N ASP A 333 -41.42 10.42 -8.99
CA ASP A 333 -42.41 11.37 -9.56
C ASP A 333 -42.10 12.87 -9.38
N VAL A 334 -40.83 13.22 -9.16
CA VAL A 334 -40.41 14.62 -9.04
C VAL A 334 -39.79 15.16 -10.32
N LYS A 335 -39.87 16.48 -10.52
CA LYS A 335 -39.27 17.17 -11.67
C LYS A 335 -37.82 17.54 -11.34
N VAL A 336 -36.87 16.98 -12.09
CA VAL A 336 -35.44 17.31 -12.05
C VAL A 336 -35.15 18.27 -13.20
N ILE A 337 -34.42 19.34 -12.90
CA ILE A 337 -34.00 20.35 -13.88
C ILE A 337 -32.47 20.43 -13.84
N LEU A 338 -31.84 20.21 -15.00
CA LEU A 338 -30.42 20.41 -15.21
C LEU A 338 -30.21 21.71 -15.98
N SER A 339 -29.36 22.61 -15.46
CA SER A 339 -28.93 23.83 -16.15
C SER A 339 -27.45 23.71 -16.53
N VAL A 340 -27.14 23.80 -17.82
CA VAL A 340 -25.76 23.82 -18.33
C VAL A 340 -25.61 25.03 -19.22
N ASN A 341 -24.72 25.96 -18.86
CA ASN A 341 -24.48 27.19 -19.63
C ASN A 341 -25.76 27.99 -19.97
N GLY A 342 -26.75 27.96 -19.07
CA GLY A 342 -28.05 28.63 -19.24
C GLY A 342 -29.09 27.85 -20.04
N VAL A 343 -28.76 26.67 -20.58
CA VAL A 343 -29.71 25.76 -21.23
C VAL A 343 -30.33 24.84 -20.19
N LEU A 344 -31.66 24.82 -20.12
CA LEU A 344 -32.42 23.99 -19.18
C LEU A 344 -32.88 22.69 -19.85
N SER A 345 -32.59 21.57 -19.19
CA SER A 345 -33.14 20.26 -19.51
C SER A 345 -33.98 19.76 -18.35
N GLU A 346 -35.14 19.16 -18.63
CA GLU A 346 -36.08 18.74 -17.59
C GLU A 346 -36.45 17.27 -17.75
N LYS A 347 -36.58 16.57 -16.62
CA LYS A 347 -37.03 15.17 -16.60
C LYS A 347 -37.85 14.91 -15.35
N ARG A 348 -38.91 14.10 -15.46
CA ARG A 348 -39.64 13.59 -14.30
C ARG A 348 -39.12 12.20 -13.95
N THR A 349 -38.82 11.95 -12.68
CA THR A 349 -38.29 10.66 -12.22
C THR A 349 -39.34 9.55 -12.25
N GLY A 350 -38.88 8.33 -12.52
CA GLY A 350 -39.71 7.12 -12.44
C GLY A 350 -39.93 6.66 -11.01
N ARG A 351 -40.56 5.49 -10.84
CA ARG A 351 -40.84 4.89 -9.51
C ARG A 351 -39.58 4.55 -8.71
N ASP A 352 -38.45 4.37 -9.39
CA ASP A 352 -37.13 4.09 -8.83
C ASP A 352 -36.36 5.36 -8.43
N GLY A 353 -36.90 6.54 -8.73
CA GLY A 353 -36.29 7.83 -8.42
C GLY A 353 -35.07 8.16 -9.28
N GLU A 354 -34.75 7.34 -10.30
CA GLU A 354 -33.56 7.53 -11.12
C GLU A 354 -33.79 8.61 -12.19
N PHE A 355 -32.76 9.38 -12.47
CA PHE A 355 -32.73 10.32 -13.58
C PHE A 355 -31.41 10.26 -14.34
N SER A 356 -31.49 10.64 -15.61
CA SER A 356 -30.34 10.72 -16.49
C SER A 356 -30.51 11.85 -17.51
N PHE A 357 -29.47 12.66 -17.65
CA PHE A 357 -29.38 13.72 -18.66
C PHE A 357 -28.19 13.43 -19.55
N LYS A 358 -28.44 13.34 -20.86
CA LYS A 358 -27.37 13.30 -21.86
C LYS A 358 -27.06 14.73 -22.28
N MET A 359 -25.80 15.10 -22.16
CA MET A 359 -25.26 16.40 -22.58
C MET A 359 -24.36 16.20 -23.79
N ASP A 360 -24.37 17.18 -24.68
CA ASP A 360 -23.39 17.33 -25.75
C ASP A 360 -22.15 18.04 -25.17
N THR A 361 -20.99 17.42 -25.30
CA THR A 361 -19.70 17.91 -24.80
C THR A 361 -18.69 18.10 -25.93
N SER A 362 -19.13 18.11 -27.20
CA SER A 362 -18.27 18.28 -28.39
C SER A 362 -17.47 19.59 -28.43
N ILE A 363 -17.93 20.61 -27.70
CA ILE A 363 -17.30 21.95 -27.66
C ILE A 363 -16.32 22.08 -26.47
N GLU A 364 -16.36 21.16 -25.50
CA GLU A 364 -15.65 21.24 -24.20
C GLU A 364 -14.37 20.38 -24.19
N GLY A 365 -13.90 19.92 -25.36
CA GLY A 365 -12.78 18.98 -25.54
C GLY A 365 -11.43 19.44 -24.99
#